data_AF-A0A3A3GP31-F1
#
_entry.id   AF-A0A3A3GP31-F1
#
_cell.length_a   1.000
_cell.length_b   1.000
_cell.length_c   1.000
_cell.angle_alpha   90.00
_cell.angle_beta   90.00
_cell.angle_gamma   90.00
#
_symmetry.space_group_name_H-M   'P 1'
#
loop_
_entity.id
_entity.type
_entity.pdbx_description
1 polymer ?
#
loop_
_entity_poly.entity_id
_entity_poly.type
_entity_poly.pdbx_seq_one_letter_code
_entity_poly.pdbx_strand_id
1 'polypeptide(L)'
;MAEQKQTKRWTPYGTDQAAEADTIREAERWQRLKQEIVDAAASMGIDQIGFTTADPFTELKARLQHSIDQGYASGFEEPDLDKRTQPALLLDGARSIIAIAVAYPSKMEGGPKSEAGANRGMFARTAWGLDYHHVLRDRLQRLEQFLRERVPEVRVKSMVDTGELCDRAVAERSGIGFSGKNCSIISPKWGSWIYLGEMITNLPLPPDHPVTEDCGECTRCLDACPTGAFVGPGQLNAQRCISFQTQSKEMLPHEMMVKIGNRLYGCDTCQIVCPKNRGLNWTHHAEMQPDPEQAKPLLVPLLSLSNREFKSRFGSSAAAWRGKKPIQRNAIAALGNFRDRQAVPALEGLLRTDERPDIRAAAAWALGQIGGPDAKRILKAALSREEEPKVKEAVMQAQERAEAQHEPLYVQEMESPLGPLTLAATATGLFAIEFGDALSVAEGLQRRAARCYGRVVLQRHPERLQAAKRQLEEYFAGTRREFDLTLDIQGTPFQRQVWQALTDIPYGETRSYKQIAEAIGNPGAVRAVGGANNRNPLSIIVPCHRVIGADGQLVGYGGGMDKKVTLLHLEGVSCGQ
;
A
#
# COMPACT_ATOMS: atom_id res chain seq x y z
N MET A 1 -13.00 81.10 -51.04
CA MET A 1 -12.56 79.70 -51.24
C MET A 1 -13.31 78.84 -50.25
N ALA A 2 -14.10 77.90 -50.76
CA ALA A 2 -15.00 77.05 -49.99
C ALA A 2 -14.25 75.83 -49.43
N GLU A 3 -14.31 75.63 -48.12
CA GLU A 3 -13.92 74.37 -47.47
C GLU A 3 -15.18 73.61 -47.06
N GLN A 4 -15.47 72.51 -47.76
CA GLN A 4 -16.49 71.55 -47.41
C GLN A 4 -16.05 70.75 -46.17
N LYS A 5 -16.67 71.02 -45.01
CA LYS A 5 -16.64 70.08 -43.87
C LYS A 5 -17.78 69.08 -44.02
N GLN A 6 -17.43 67.90 -44.51
CA GLN A 6 -18.29 66.73 -44.60
C GLN A 6 -18.53 66.18 -43.19
N THR A 7 -19.73 66.38 -42.64
CA THR A 7 -20.16 65.74 -41.39
C THR A 7 -20.33 64.25 -41.65
N LYS A 8 -19.35 63.43 -41.24
CA LYS A 8 -19.51 61.98 -41.12
C LYS A 8 -20.58 61.69 -40.08
N ARG A 9 -21.73 61.22 -40.55
CA ARG A 9 -22.81 60.65 -39.73
C ARG A 9 -22.26 59.35 -39.12
N TRP A 10 -22.03 59.34 -37.81
CA TRP A 10 -21.69 58.12 -37.07
C TRP A 10 -22.94 57.26 -36.95
N THR A 11 -22.94 56.08 -37.56
CA THR A 11 -23.94 55.03 -37.34
C THR A 11 -23.37 54.01 -36.35
N PRO A 12 -23.96 53.83 -35.16
CA PRO A 12 -23.58 52.74 -34.27
C PRO A 12 -24.08 51.39 -34.83
N TYR A 13 -23.22 50.38 -34.76
CA TYR A 13 -23.54 48.95 -34.69
C TYR A 13 -24.58 48.41 -35.68
N GLY A 14 -24.10 47.79 -36.75
CA GLY A 14 -24.95 47.13 -37.74
C GLY A 14 -24.28 45.99 -38.49
N THR A 15 -23.43 45.19 -37.85
CA THR A 15 -22.88 43.93 -38.39
C THR A 15 -22.36 43.07 -37.23
N ASP A 16 -23.19 42.20 -36.64
CA ASP A 16 -22.69 41.01 -35.92
C ASP A 16 -23.77 40.00 -35.46
N GLN A 17 -25.07 40.33 -35.54
CA GLN A 17 -26.14 39.44 -35.08
C GLN A 17 -26.18 38.07 -35.80
N ALA A 18 -25.77 38.01 -37.07
CA ALA A 18 -25.74 36.76 -37.84
C ALA A 18 -24.56 35.84 -37.45
N ALA A 19 -23.38 36.42 -37.20
CA ALA A 19 -22.21 35.67 -36.75
C ALA A 19 -22.37 35.17 -35.30
N GLU A 20 -22.99 36.00 -34.46
CA GLU A 20 -23.36 35.65 -33.09
C GLU A 20 -24.40 34.51 -33.07
N ALA A 21 -25.42 34.56 -33.94
CA ALA A 21 -26.42 33.50 -34.06
C ALA A 21 -25.82 32.16 -34.58
N ASP A 22 -24.83 32.21 -35.47
CA ASP A 22 -24.17 31.01 -35.99
C ASP A 22 -23.27 30.36 -34.91
N THR A 23 -22.56 31.19 -34.14
CA THR A 23 -21.76 30.76 -32.99
C THR A 23 -22.63 30.09 -31.91
N ILE A 24 -23.82 30.64 -31.63
CA ILE A 24 -24.77 30.03 -30.69
C ILE A 24 -25.25 28.67 -31.19
N ARG A 25 -25.63 28.55 -32.46
CA ARG A 25 -26.09 27.27 -33.05
C ARG A 25 -25.00 26.21 -33.03
N GLU A 26 -23.75 26.61 -33.26
CA GLU A 26 -22.59 25.72 -33.17
C GLU A 26 -22.36 25.24 -31.73
N ALA A 27 -22.39 26.15 -30.75
CA ALA A 27 -22.29 25.78 -29.33
C ALA A 27 -23.41 24.80 -28.91
N GLU A 28 -24.65 25.06 -29.33
CA GLU A 28 -25.80 24.17 -29.08
C GLU A 28 -25.65 22.81 -29.77
N ARG A 29 -25.04 22.73 -30.96
CA ARG A 29 -24.72 21.46 -31.64
C ARG A 29 -23.76 20.62 -30.77
N TRP A 30 -22.68 21.23 -30.29
CA TRP A 30 -21.68 20.50 -29.50
C TRP A 30 -22.18 20.13 -28.10
N GLN A 31 -23.03 20.95 -27.50
CA GLN A 31 -23.71 20.61 -26.24
C GLN A 31 -24.66 19.41 -26.43
N ARG A 32 -25.42 19.36 -27.53
CA ARG A 32 -26.28 18.21 -27.87
C ARG A 32 -25.47 16.94 -28.09
N LEU A 33 -24.40 17.03 -28.89
CA LEU A 33 -23.53 15.87 -29.13
C LEU A 33 -22.90 15.37 -27.82
N LYS A 34 -22.42 16.27 -26.95
CA LYS A 34 -21.94 15.91 -25.60
C LYS A 34 -22.99 15.11 -24.84
N GLN A 35 -24.25 15.58 -24.82
CA GLN A 35 -25.33 14.86 -24.14
C GLN A 35 -25.60 13.48 -24.75
N GLU A 36 -25.62 13.36 -26.07
CA GLU A 36 -25.77 12.06 -26.75
C GLU A 36 -24.66 11.08 -26.37
N ILE A 37 -23.42 11.55 -26.25
CA ILE A 37 -22.28 10.72 -25.81
C ILE A 37 -22.51 10.26 -24.37
N VAL A 38 -22.90 11.17 -23.47
CA VAL A 38 -23.18 10.84 -22.05
C VAL A 38 -24.26 9.78 -21.94
N ASP A 39 -25.36 9.94 -22.67
CA ASP A 39 -26.50 9.02 -22.65
C ASP A 39 -26.12 7.63 -23.21
N ALA A 40 -25.22 7.58 -24.19
CA ALA A 40 -24.74 6.34 -24.79
C ALA A 40 -23.60 5.66 -24.01
N ALA A 41 -22.93 6.35 -23.08
CA ALA A 41 -21.71 5.86 -22.41
C ALA A 41 -21.91 4.48 -21.75
N ALA A 42 -23.02 4.30 -21.02
CA ALA A 42 -23.32 3.05 -20.32
C ALA A 42 -23.52 1.87 -21.29
N SER A 43 -24.16 2.08 -22.45
CA SER A 43 -24.36 1.01 -23.45
C SER A 43 -23.05 0.61 -24.13
N MET A 44 -22.07 1.51 -24.17
CA MET A 44 -20.72 1.22 -24.61
C MET A 44 -19.91 0.48 -23.54
N GLY A 45 -20.36 0.44 -22.28
CA GLY A 45 -19.65 -0.18 -21.15
C GLY A 45 -18.69 0.76 -20.43
N ILE A 46 -19.00 2.07 -20.44
CA ILE A 46 -18.27 3.13 -19.73
C ILE A 46 -19.09 3.54 -18.49
N ASP A 47 -18.47 3.55 -17.30
CA ASP A 47 -19.15 3.80 -16.02
C ASP A 47 -19.22 5.27 -15.64
N GLN A 48 -18.25 6.04 -16.10
CA GLN A 48 -18.21 7.49 -15.97
C GLN A 48 -17.46 8.07 -17.16
N ILE A 49 -17.94 9.20 -17.66
CA ILE A 49 -17.33 9.93 -18.77
C ILE A 49 -17.24 11.40 -18.37
N GLY A 50 -16.19 12.08 -18.81
CA GLY A 50 -15.95 13.50 -18.54
C GLY A 50 -15.28 14.18 -19.72
N PHE A 51 -15.43 15.49 -19.80
CA PHE A 51 -14.93 16.29 -20.93
C PHE A 51 -14.00 17.39 -20.43
N THR A 52 -12.89 17.64 -21.13
CA THR A 52 -11.99 18.77 -20.85
C THR A 52 -11.50 19.40 -22.16
N THR A 53 -10.95 20.61 -22.09
CA THR A 53 -10.26 21.23 -23.23
C THR A 53 -9.00 20.46 -23.61
N ALA A 54 -8.50 20.67 -24.83
CA ALA A 54 -7.19 20.20 -25.29
C ALA A 54 -6.03 21.17 -24.94
N ASP A 55 -6.26 22.11 -24.02
CA ASP A 55 -5.23 23.06 -23.61
C ASP A 55 -4.06 22.37 -22.90
N PRO A 56 -2.84 22.94 -22.98
CA PRO A 56 -1.67 22.38 -22.33
C PRO A 56 -1.84 22.21 -20.81
N PHE A 57 -1.29 21.12 -20.26
CA PHE A 57 -1.22 20.85 -18.82
C PHE A 57 0.04 21.51 -18.22
N THR A 58 0.05 22.84 -18.14
CA THR A 58 1.23 23.64 -17.75
C THR A 58 1.73 23.32 -16.33
N GLU A 59 0.83 23.23 -15.35
CA GLU A 59 1.18 22.87 -13.97
C GLU A 59 1.73 21.45 -13.86
N LEU A 60 1.17 20.51 -14.62
CA LEU A 60 1.64 19.12 -14.65
C LEU A 60 3.08 19.06 -15.16
N LYS A 61 3.44 19.84 -16.19
CA LYS A 61 4.80 19.84 -16.73
C LYS A 61 5.84 20.15 -15.66
N ALA A 62 5.59 21.16 -14.83
CA ALA A 62 6.47 21.51 -13.72
C ALA A 62 6.56 20.39 -12.67
N ARG A 63 5.42 19.76 -12.32
CA ARG A 63 5.39 18.63 -11.37
C ARG A 63 6.14 17.40 -11.87
N LEU A 64 6.00 17.08 -13.16
CA LEU A 64 6.71 15.98 -13.80
C LEU A 64 8.22 16.23 -13.85
N GLN A 65 8.64 17.43 -14.24
CA GLN A 65 10.06 17.81 -14.23
C GLN A 65 10.65 17.67 -12.82
N HIS A 66 9.97 18.22 -11.80
CA HIS A 66 10.40 18.07 -10.42
C HIS A 66 10.53 16.60 -9.98
N SER A 67 9.58 15.74 -10.36
CA SER A 67 9.65 14.31 -10.07
C SER A 67 10.85 13.62 -10.73
N ILE A 68 11.24 14.05 -11.93
CA ILE A 68 12.43 13.55 -12.63
C ILE A 68 13.69 14.03 -11.93
N ASP A 69 13.76 15.32 -11.60
CA ASP A 69 14.92 15.93 -10.94
C ASP A 69 15.22 15.29 -9.57
N GLN A 70 14.17 14.86 -8.85
CA GLN A 70 14.31 14.14 -7.57
C GLN A 70 14.59 12.63 -7.72
N GLY A 71 14.62 12.10 -8.94
CA GLY A 71 14.81 10.66 -9.19
C GLY A 71 13.61 9.81 -8.77
N TYR A 72 12.40 10.38 -8.73
CA TYR A 72 11.19 9.71 -8.27
C TYR A 72 10.43 8.97 -9.38
N ALA A 73 10.69 9.30 -10.65
CA ALA A 73 10.04 8.66 -11.80
C ALA A 73 10.35 7.15 -11.87
N SER A 74 9.42 6.35 -12.41
CA SER A 74 9.60 4.90 -12.53
C SER A 74 10.41 4.49 -13.76
N GLY A 75 10.41 5.33 -14.80
CA GLY A 75 10.92 4.99 -16.13
C GLY A 75 9.93 4.21 -16.98
N PHE A 76 8.68 4.07 -16.55
CA PHE A 76 7.58 3.55 -17.38
C PHE A 76 6.84 4.66 -18.10
N GLU A 77 6.98 5.90 -17.63
CA GLU A 77 6.35 7.07 -18.21
C GLU A 77 6.96 7.42 -19.59
N GLU A 78 6.16 8.02 -20.49
CA GLU A 78 6.68 8.65 -21.71
C GLU A 78 7.79 9.68 -21.35
N PRO A 79 9.01 9.57 -21.91
CA PRO A 79 10.11 10.46 -21.55
C PRO A 79 9.93 11.90 -22.03
N ASP A 80 9.19 12.13 -23.12
CA ASP A 80 8.99 13.46 -23.68
C ASP A 80 7.89 14.25 -22.94
N LEU A 81 8.30 15.16 -22.05
CA LEU A 81 7.39 15.99 -21.26
C LEU A 81 6.47 16.88 -22.09
N ASP A 82 6.87 17.27 -23.30
CA ASP A 82 6.01 18.07 -24.17
C ASP A 82 4.86 17.22 -24.70
N LYS A 83 5.12 16.00 -25.15
CA LYS A 83 4.06 15.06 -25.53
C LYS A 83 3.13 14.72 -24.37
N ARG A 84 3.66 14.64 -23.13
CA ARG A 84 2.85 14.38 -21.94
C ARG A 84 1.88 15.50 -21.55
N THR A 85 2.15 16.72 -22.00
CA THR A 85 1.46 17.91 -21.49
C THR A 85 0.84 18.78 -22.57
N GLN A 86 1.12 18.53 -23.86
CA GLN A 86 0.59 19.30 -24.97
C GLN A 86 -0.24 18.41 -25.92
N PRO A 87 -1.56 18.31 -25.73
CA PRO A 87 -2.44 17.50 -26.58
C PRO A 87 -2.35 17.85 -28.07
N ALA A 88 -2.08 19.12 -28.41
CA ALA A 88 -1.92 19.57 -29.79
C ALA A 88 -0.72 18.94 -30.53
N LEU A 89 0.28 18.41 -29.81
CA LEU A 89 1.38 17.64 -30.42
C LEU A 89 0.97 16.21 -30.78
N LEU A 90 -0.12 15.71 -30.20
CA LEU A 90 -0.59 14.33 -30.35
C LEU A 90 -1.69 14.19 -31.38
N LEU A 91 -2.48 15.25 -31.60
CA LEU A 91 -3.53 15.29 -32.61
C LEU A 91 -3.61 16.70 -33.24
N ASP A 92 -3.45 16.76 -34.56
CA ASP A 92 -3.65 18.00 -35.31
C ASP A 92 -5.09 18.53 -35.12
N GLY A 93 -5.20 19.82 -34.82
CA GLY A 93 -6.46 20.47 -34.52
C GLY A 93 -7.17 19.93 -33.28
N ALA A 94 -6.46 19.40 -32.28
CA ALA A 94 -7.04 19.01 -31.00
C ALA A 94 -7.83 20.18 -30.36
N ARG A 95 -9.06 19.92 -29.91
CA ARG A 95 -9.95 20.94 -29.30
C ARG A 95 -10.48 20.51 -27.94
N SER A 96 -10.76 19.22 -27.75
CA SER A 96 -11.18 18.66 -26.46
C SER A 96 -10.58 17.27 -26.23
N ILE A 97 -10.71 16.78 -25.00
CA ILE A 97 -10.36 15.43 -24.57
C ILE A 97 -11.56 14.84 -23.83
N ILE A 98 -11.94 13.63 -24.20
CA ILE A 98 -12.97 12.84 -23.54
C ILE A 98 -12.27 11.83 -22.64
N ALA A 99 -12.49 11.91 -21.33
CA ALA A 99 -12.00 10.94 -20.35
C ALA A 99 -13.06 9.89 -20.07
N ILE A 100 -12.67 8.62 -19.97
CA ILE A 100 -13.54 7.52 -19.55
C ILE A 100 -13.00 6.88 -18.28
N ALA A 101 -13.91 6.36 -17.46
CA ALA A 101 -13.57 5.49 -16.35
C ALA A 101 -14.44 4.23 -16.37
N VAL A 102 -13.81 3.10 -16.07
CA VAL A 102 -14.46 1.79 -15.97
C VAL A 102 -14.13 1.18 -14.61
N ALA A 103 -15.15 0.93 -13.80
CA ALA A 103 -15.02 0.45 -12.44
C ALA A 103 -14.71 -1.05 -12.39
N TYR A 104 -13.85 -1.46 -11.46
CA TYR A 104 -13.39 -2.84 -11.35
C TYR A 104 -13.61 -3.44 -9.95
N PRO A 105 -13.68 -4.78 -9.82
CA PRO A 105 -13.97 -5.42 -8.54
C PRO A 105 -12.84 -5.22 -7.53
N SER A 106 -13.22 -4.94 -6.28
CA SER A 106 -12.29 -4.73 -5.16
C SER A 106 -12.30 -5.90 -4.16
N LYS A 107 -13.27 -6.81 -4.30
CA LYS A 107 -13.45 -8.01 -3.48
C LYS A 107 -13.51 -9.24 -4.38
N MET A 108 -13.16 -10.37 -3.79
CA MET A 108 -13.21 -11.69 -4.41
C MET A 108 -13.90 -12.62 -3.42
N GLU A 109 -15.12 -13.03 -3.75
CA GLU A 109 -15.88 -13.96 -2.94
C GLU A 109 -15.29 -15.37 -3.08
N GLY A 110 -15.26 -16.14 -1.98
CA GLY A 110 -14.73 -17.51 -1.99
C GLY A 110 -13.24 -17.63 -2.31
N GLY A 111 -12.48 -16.53 -2.36
CA GLY A 111 -11.07 -16.57 -2.73
C GLY A 111 -10.23 -17.44 -1.78
N PRO A 112 -9.25 -18.22 -2.28
CA PRO A 112 -8.53 -19.19 -1.47
C PRO A 112 -7.69 -18.49 -0.39
N LYS A 113 -7.55 -19.17 0.74
CA LYS A 113 -6.73 -18.72 1.87
C LYS A 113 -5.30 -19.23 1.72
N SER A 114 -4.35 -18.44 2.22
CA SER A 114 -2.96 -18.85 2.34
C SER A 114 -2.78 -19.50 3.70
N GLU A 115 -2.30 -20.75 3.72
CA GLU A 115 -2.13 -21.55 4.93
C GLU A 115 -0.79 -22.29 4.88
N ALA A 116 -0.31 -22.79 6.01
CA ALA A 116 0.95 -23.51 6.07
C ALA A 116 0.92 -24.73 5.13
N GLY A 117 1.91 -24.83 4.24
CA GLY A 117 1.98 -25.87 3.19
C GLY A 117 1.14 -25.58 1.94
N ALA A 118 0.33 -24.52 1.95
CA ALA A 118 -0.42 -24.02 0.80
C ALA A 118 -0.28 -22.50 0.68
N ASN A 119 0.95 -22.00 0.84
CA ASN A 119 1.22 -20.57 0.80
C ASN A 119 0.91 -19.98 -0.59
N ARG A 120 0.18 -18.86 -0.60
CA ARG A 120 -0.29 -18.20 -1.82
C ARG A 120 0.28 -16.80 -1.95
N GLY A 121 0.59 -16.43 -3.19
CA GLY A 121 0.87 -15.05 -3.55
C GLY A 121 -0.42 -14.29 -3.81
N MET A 122 -0.32 -12.98 -4.07
CA MET A 122 -1.46 -12.15 -4.47
C MET A 122 -1.09 -11.18 -5.59
N PHE A 123 -1.99 -11.07 -6.57
CA PHE A 123 -1.97 -10.02 -7.58
C PHE A 123 -2.85 -8.85 -7.11
N ALA A 124 -2.37 -7.63 -7.36
CA ALA A 124 -3.17 -6.43 -7.19
C ALA A 124 -4.46 -6.50 -8.01
N ARG A 125 -5.51 -5.80 -7.56
CA ARG A 125 -6.83 -5.80 -8.19
C ARG A 125 -6.81 -5.33 -9.64
N THR A 126 -5.86 -4.45 -9.97
CA THR A 126 -5.64 -3.95 -11.33
C THR A 126 -5.18 -5.02 -12.33
N ALA A 127 -4.86 -6.22 -11.85
CA ALA A 127 -4.45 -7.36 -12.67
C ALA A 127 -5.46 -8.52 -12.63
N TRP A 128 -6.65 -8.31 -12.04
CA TRP A 128 -7.71 -9.31 -12.05
C TRP A 128 -8.49 -9.29 -13.37
N GLY A 129 -8.90 -10.47 -13.82
CA GLY A 129 -9.64 -10.64 -15.06
C GLY A 129 -8.81 -10.34 -16.31
N LEU A 130 -9.50 -9.92 -17.36
CA LEU A 130 -8.91 -9.48 -18.62
C LEU A 130 -8.14 -8.17 -18.42
N ASP A 131 -7.00 -8.05 -19.09
CA ASP A 131 -6.19 -6.84 -19.12
C ASP A 131 -7.02 -5.60 -19.49
N TYR A 132 -7.04 -4.63 -18.59
CA TYR A 132 -7.81 -3.39 -18.74
C TYR A 132 -7.42 -2.61 -20.00
N HIS A 133 -6.18 -2.77 -20.50
CA HIS A 133 -5.78 -2.17 -21.77
C HIS A 133 -6.67 -2.64 -22.93
N HIS A 134 -7.04 -3.92 -22.96
CA HIS A 134 -7.95 -4.44 -23.98
C HIS A 134 -9.38 -3.97 -23.74
N VAL A 135 -9.81 -3.97 -22.47
CA VAL A 135 -11.17 -3.53 -22.14
C VAL A 135 -11.40 -2.08 -22.52
N LEU A 136 -10.54 -1.16 -22.07
CA LEU A 136 -10.71 0.26 -22.32
C LEU A 136 -10.48 0.63 -23.80
N ARG A 137 -9.59 -0.04 -24.52
CA ARG A 137 -9.45 0.17 -25.97
C ARG A 137 -10.72 -0.23 -26.72
N ASP A 138 -11.37 -1.33 -26.35
CA ASP A 138 -12.67 -1.70 -26.92
C ASP A 138 -13.73 -0.62 -26.60
N ARG A 139 -13.76 -0.08 -25.38
CA ARG A 139 -14.70 1.00 -25.01
C ARG A 139 -14.45 2.27 -25.83
N LEU A 140 -13.19 2.68 -25.97
CA LEU A 140 -12.80 3.85 -26.76
C LEU A 140 -13.06 3.64 -28.26
N GLN A 141 -12.90 2.41 -28.79
CA GLN A 141 -13.23 2.09 -30.18
C GLN A 141 -14.74 2.23 -30.45
N ARG A 142 -15.60 1.80 -29.53
CA ARG A 142 -17.05 1.98 -29.63
C ARG A 142 -17.43 3.46 -29.60
N LEU A 143 -16.80 4.24 -28.71
CA LEU A 143 -16.98 5.69 -28.66
C LEU A 143 -16.53 6.37 -29.96
N GLU A 144 -15.40 5.96 -30.51
CA GLU A 144 -14.89 6.47 -31.79
C GLU A 144 -15.87 6.19 -32.93
N GLN A 145 -16.42 4.98 -33.01
CA GLN A 145 -17.44 4.63 -33.98
C GLN A 145 -18.70 5.49 -33.80
N PHE A 146 -19.18 5.64 -32.57
CA PHE A 146 -20.33 6.46 -32.23
C PHE A 146 -20.17 7.92 -32.70
N LEU A 147 -18.97 8.48 -32.54
CA LEU A 147 -18.64 9.83 -33.01
C LEU A 147 -18.59 9.92 -34.53
N ARG A 148 -17.96 8.95 -35.21
CA ARG A 148 -17.85 8.94 -36.68
C ARG A 148 -19.20 8.87 -37.38
N GLU A 149 -20.17 8.18 -36.79
CA GLU A 149 -21.54 8.11 -37.31
C GLU A 149 -22.26 9.46 -37.28
N ARG A 150 -21.89 10.35 -36.36
CA ARG A 150 -22.51 11.68 -36.15
C ARG A 150 -21.73 12.83 -36.77
N VAL A 151 -20.40 12.69 -36.82
CA VAL A 151 -19.46 13.68 -37.33
C VAL A 151 -18.41 12.95 -38.17
N PRO A 152 -18.67 12.73 -39.47
CA PRO A 152 -17.77 11.96 -40.34
C PRO A 152 -16.34 12.50 -40.43
N GLU A 153 -16.16 13.81 -40.25
CA GLU A 153 -14.88 14.53 -40.24
C GLU A 153 -14.12 14.46 -38.90
N VAL A 154 -14.64 13.72 -37.91
CA VAL A 154 -14.00 13.60 -36.60
C VAL A 154 -12.62 12.96 -36.71
N ARG A 155 -11.66 13.56 -36.03
CA ARG A 155 -10.32 13.01 -35.82
C ARG A 155 -10.16 12.74 -34.33
N VAL A 156 -9.63 11.58 -34.01
CA VAL A 156 -9.42 11.15 -32.63
C VAL A 156 -8.06 10.50 -32.44
N LYS A 157 -7.55 10.56 -31.22
CA LYS A 157 -6.45 9.72 -30.74
C LYS A 157 -6.80 9.18 -29.36
N SER A 158 -6.96 7.87 -29.28
CA SER A 158 -7.35 7.14 -28.06
C SER A 158 -6.14 6.57 -27.35
N MET A 159 -6.13 6.66 -26.02
CA MET A 159 -5.01 6.28 -25.16
C MET A 159 -5.51 5.64 -23.86
N VAL A 160 -4.74 4.68 -23.36
CA VAL A 160 -4.97 3.95 -22.11
C VAL A 160 -3.60 3.54 -21.58
N ASP A 161 -3.12 4.12 -20.49
CA ASP A 161 -1.87 3.86 -19.74
C ASP A 161 -0.56 3.98 -20.54
N THR A 162 -0.46 3.32 -21.70
CA THR A 162 0.70 3.29 -22.60
C THR A 162 0.77 4.48 -23.55
N GLY A 163 -0.16 5.44 -23.44
CA GLY A 163 -0.15 6.67 -24.22
C GLY A 163 0.80 7.73 -23.65
N GLU A 164 0.86 8.89 -24.30
CA GLU A 164 1.80 9.94 -23.91
C GLU A 164 1.30 10.79 -22.71
N LEU A 165 0.01 11.10 -22.65
CA LEU A 165 -0.60 11.95 -21.64
C LEU A 165 -0.52 11.33 -20.23
N CYS A 166 -0.94 12.11 -19.24
CA CYS A 166 -1.19 11.59 -17.89
C CYS A 166 -2.69 11.37 -17.72
N ASP A 167 -3.16 10.12 -17.85
CA ASP A 167 -4.56 9.73 -17.74
C ASP A 167 -5.21 10.29 -16.47
N ARG A 168 -4.43 10.35 -15.37
CA ARG A 168 -4.88 10.92 -14.09
C ARG A 168 -5.14 12.42 -14.18
N ALA A 169 -4.25 13.18 -14.81
CA ALA A 169 -4.45 14.62 -14.97
C ALA A 169 -5.62 14.94 -15.92
N VAL A 170 -5.82 14.11 -16.95
CA VAL A 170 -6.97 14.19 -17.84
C VAL A 170 -8.26 13.91 -17.06
N ALA A 171 -8.30 12.85 -16.27
CA ALA A 171 -9.44 12.47 -15.43
C ALA A 171 -9.77 13.53 -14.36
N GLU A 172 -8.76 14.15 -13.75
CA GLU A 172 -8.94 15.25 -12.80
C GLU A 172 -9.58 16.48 -13.47
N ARG A 173 -9.01 16.93 -14.60
CA ARG A 173 -9.48 18.12 -15.30
C ARG A 173 -10.87 17.95 -15.93
N SER A 174 -11.24 16.72 -16.28
CA SER A 174 -12.54 16.36 -16.86
C SER A 174 -13.63 16.03 -15.83
N GLY A 175 -13.33 16.11 -14.52
CA GLY A 175 -14.33 15.86 -13.48
C GLY A 175 -14.67 14.39 -13.22
N ILE A 176 -13.84 13.43 -13.69
CA ILE A 176 -14.01 12.01 -13.33
C ILE A 176 -13.84 11.81 -11.82
N GLY A 177 -12.85 12.47 -11.23
CA GLY A 177 -12.55 12.38 -9.81
C GLY A 177 -11.45 13.36 -9.42
N PHE A 178 -11.18 13.48 -8.13
CA PHE A 178 -10.09 14.32 -7.62
C PHE A 178 -8.80 13.50 -7.41
N SER A 179 -7.65 14.17 -7.42
CA SER A 179 -6.36 13.53 -7.14
C SER A 179 -6.16 13.31 -5.64
N GLY A 180 -6.18 12.04 -5.21
CA GLY A 180 -5.99 11.67 -3.82
C GLY A 180 -4.54 11.84 -3.34
N LYS A 181 -4.32 11.97 -2.03
CA LYS A 181 -2.97 12.00 -1.44
C LYS A 181 -2.16 10.73 -1.71
N ASN A 182 -2.81 9.63 -2.11
CA ASN A 182 -2.18 8.39 -2.57
C ASN A 182 -1.87 8.35 -4.08
N CYS A 183 -2.02 9.48 -4.79
CA CYS A 183 -1.83 9.65 -6.23
C CYS A 183 -2.82 8.89 -7.13
N SER A 184 -3.90 8.31 -6.59
CA SER A 184 -5.00 7.76 -7.38
C SER A 184 -6.05 8.83 -7.69
N ILE A 185 -6.76 8.70 -8.80
CA ILE A 185 -8.02 9.43 -9.02
C ILE A 185 -9.11 8.76 -8.21
N ILE A 186 -9.88 9.56 -7.48
CA ILE A 186 -10.98 9.12 -6.63
C ILE A 186 -12.27 9.73 -7.17
N SER A 187 -13.10 8.88 -7.78
CA SER A 187 -14.48 9.24 -8.15
C SER A 187 -15.36 9.23 -6.90
N PRO A 188 -16.23 10.23 -6.68
CA PRO A 188 -17.20 10.21 -5.59
C PRO A 188 -18.12 8.98 -5.62
N LYS A 189 -18.47 8.51 -6.83
CA LYS A 189 -19.36 7.36 -7.01
C LYS A 189 -18.61 6.04 -6.95
N TRP A 190 -17.48 5.93 -7.64
CA TRP A 190 -16.80 4.65 -7.88
C TRP A 190 -15.57 4.41 -6.97
N GLY A 191 -15.17 5.42 -6.19
CA GLY A 191 -13.93 5.42 -5.43
C GLY A 191 -12.71 5.47 -6.34
N SER A 192 -11.60 4.89 -5.90
CA SER A 192 -10.40 4.73 -6.72
C SER A 192 -10.35 3.39 -7.47
N TRP A 193 -11.42 2.58 -7.42
CA TRP A 193 -11.49 1.29 -8.10
C TRP A 193 -11.97 1.46 -9.54
N ILE A 194 -11.25 2.30 -10.30
CA ILE A 194 -11.53 2.64 -11.69
C ILE A 194 -10.25 2.54 -12.53
N TYR A 195 -10.37 2.00 -13.73
CA TYR A 195 -9.39 2.18 -14.81
C TYR A 195 -9.70 3.47 -15.55
N LEU A 196 -8.68 4.11 -16.12
CA LEU A 196 -8.79 5.38 -16.83
C LEU A 196 -8.34 5.19 -18.29
N GLY A 197 -8.97 5.93 -19.18
CA GLY A 197 -8.52 6.10 -20.56
C GLY A 197 -9.07 7.39 -21.12
N GLU A 198 -8.55 7.82 -22.26
CA GLU A 198 -8.92 9.09 -22.85
C GLU A 198 -8.88 9.08 -24.38
N MET A 199 -9.60 10.05 -24.96
CA MET A 199 -9.68 10.29 -26.39
C MET A 199 -9.51 11.78 -26.66
N ILE A 200 -8.39 12.18 -27.24
CA ILE A 200 -8.20 13.53 -27.79
C ILE A 200 -9.04 13.63 -29.06
N THR A 201 -9.74 14.74 -29.27
CA THR A 201 -10.55 14.95 -30.47
C THR A 201 -10.46 16.38 -30.99
N ASN A 202 -10.67 16.55 -32.29
CA ASN A 202 -10.80 17.88 -32.93
C ASN A 202 -12.16 18.55 -32.71
N LEU A 203 -13.10 17.88 -32.04
CA LEU A 203 -14.40 18.46 -31.72
C LEU A 203 -14.29 19.42 -30.53
N PRO A 204 -14.89 20.63 -30.58
CA PRO A 204 -14.88 21.59 -29.48
C PRO A 204 -15.99 21.28 -28.46
N LEU A 205 -15.95 20.09 -27.87
CA LEU A 205 -16.95 19.67 -26.87
C LEU A 205 -16.83 20.53 -25.59
N PRO A 206 -17.95 21.01 -25.03
CA PRO A 206 -17.93 21.81 -23.80
C PRO A 206 -17.30 21.04 -22.63
N PRO A 207 -16.32 21.62 -21.90
CA PRO A 207 -15.66 20.94 -20.79
C PRO A 207 -16.61 20.76 -19.59
N ASP A 208 -16.31 19.78 -18.75
CA ASP A 208 -16.85 19.64 -17.40
C ASP A 208 -15.99 20.37 -16.38
N HIS A 209 -16.43 20.34 -15.12
CA HIS A 209 -15.73 20.95 -14.00
C HIS A 209 -15.04 19.89 -13.14
N PRO A 210 -13.80 20.17 -12.67
CA PRO A 210 -13.13 19.31 -11.70
C PRO A 210 -13.97 19.07 -10.44
N VAL A 211 -13.83 17.89 -9.86
CA VAL A 211 -14.48 17.55 -8.58
C VAL A 211 -13.86 18.37 -7.45
N THR A 212 -14.70 19.00 -6.62
CA THR A 212 -14.26 19.87 -5.51
C THR A 212 -13.96 19.12 -4.21
N GLU A 213 -14.33 17.85 -4.12
CA GLU A 213 -14.02 16.99 -2.98
C GLU A 213 -12.51 16.73 -2.88
N ASP A 214 -12.00 16.56 -1.66
CA ASP A 214 -10.59 16.25 -1.42
C ASP A 214 -10.39 15.22 -0.29
N CYS A 215 -9.14 15.04 0.13
CA CYS A 215 -8.79 14.15 1.24
C CYS A 215 -8.98 14.77 2.64
N GLY A 216 -9.18 16.09 2.76
CA GLY A 216 -9.07 16.86 3.99
C GLY A 216 -7.78 16.55 4.75
N GLU A 217 -7.89 16.44 6.08
CA GLU A 217 -6.77 16.12 6.97
C GLU A 217 -6.36 14.63 6.98
N CYS A 218 -6.97 13.77 6.16
CA CYS A 218 -6.67 12.33 6.17
C CYS A 218 -5.23 12.03 5.70
N THR A 219 -4.51 11.15 6.41
CA THR A 219 -3.15 10.69 6.06
C THR A 219 -3.02 9.17 5.93
N ARG A 220 -4.13 8.42 6.05
CA ARG A 220 -4.13 6.94 6.19
C ARG A 220 -3.31 6.19 5.14
N CYS A 221 -3.30 6.66 3.90
CA CYS A 221 -2.54 6.04 2.82
C CYS A 221 -1.03 6.25 2.93
N LEU A 222 -0.62 7.43 3.42
CA LEU A 222 0.77 7.77 3.69
C LEU A 222 1.29 6.89 4.83
N ASP A 223 0.53 6.82 5.93
CA ASP A 223 0.88 6.06 7.14
C ASP A 223 0.93 4.54 6.89
N ALA A 224 0.05 4.03 6.03
CA ALA A 224 -0.02 2.60 5.74
C ALA A 224 0.97 2.13 4.66
N CYS A 225 1.65 3.04 3.95
CA CYS A 225 2.54 2.67 2.87
C CYS A 225 3.75 1.88 3.41
N PRO A 226 3.93 0.59 3.07
CA PRO A 226 4.92 -0.26 3.76
C PRO A 226 6.38 0.20 3.58
N THR A 227 6.64 0.94 2.51
CA THR A 227 7.97 1.43 2.14
C THR A 227 8.16 2.92 2.43
N GLY A 228 7.11 3.63 2.86
CA GLY A 228 7.11 5.09 2.92
C GLY A 228 7.37 5.72 1.56
N ALA A 229 6.79 5.16 0.49
CA ALA A 229 7.03 5.64 -0.88
C ALA A 229 6.42 7.02 -1.15
N PHE A 230 5.43 7.44 -0.37
CA PHE A 230 4.91 8.80 -0.46
C PHE A 230 5.83 9.74 0.32
N VAL A 231 6.51 10.63 -0.39
CA VAL A 231 7.37 11.66 0.22
C VAL A 231 6.58 12.89 0.66
N GLY A 232 5.33 12.99 0.20
CA GLY A 232 4.36 14.00 0.60
C GLY A 232 2.96 13.67 0.06
N PRO A 233 1.93 14.43 0.45
CA PRO A 233 0.57 14.28 -0.08
C PRO A 233 0.56 14.42 -1.61
N GLY A 234 0.14 13.37 -2.32
CA GLY A 234 0.08 13.38 -3.79
C GLY A 234 1.45 13.27 -4.47
N GLN A 235 2.53 13.03 -3.73
CA GLN A 235 3.90 12.92 -4.25
C GLN A 235 4.48 11.52 -3.97
N LEU A 236 4.70 10.75 -5.04
CA LEU A 236 5.17 9.37 -4.98
C LEU A 236 6.63 9.28 -5.45
N ASN A 237 7.50 8.71 -4.63
CA ASN A 237 8.77 8.15 -5.08
C ASN A 237 8.50 6.73 -5.63
N ALA A 238 8.39 6.61 -6.95
CA ALA A 238 8.07 5.34 -7.60
C ALA A 238 9.18 4.29 -7.40
N GLN A 239 10.44 4.72 -7.27
CA GLN A 239 11.56 3.84 -6.97
C GLN A 239 11.40 3.11 -5.64
N ARG A 240 10.57 3.59 -4.71
CA ARG A 240 10.25 2.91 -3.44
C ARG A 240 8.86 2.25 -3.43
N CYS A 241 8.05 2.45 -4.47
CA CYS A 241 6.71 1.91 -4.54
C CYS A 241 6.73 0.39 -4.77
N ILE A 242 6.04 -0.39 -3.92
CA ILE A 242 5.94 -1.85 -4.11
C ILE A 242 5.32 -2.20 -5.48
N SER A 243 4.38 -1.39 -5.97
CA SER A 243 3.79 -1.61 -7.29
C SER A 243 4.85 -1.59 -8.40
N PHE A 244 5.77 -0.63 -8.37
CA PHE A 244 6.90 -0.57 -9.30
C PHE A 244 7.90 -1.71 -9.06
N GLN A 245 8.27 -1.94 -7.80
CA GLN A 245 9.29 -2.91 -7.40
C GLN A 245 8.92 -4.34 -7.81
N THR A 246 7.65 -4.72 -7.68
CA THR A 246 7.17 -6.03 -8.15
C THR A 246 7.29 -6.21 -9.68
N GLN A 247 7.36 -5.13 -10.45
CA GLN A 247 7.44 -5.14 -11.92
C GLN A 247 8.87 -4.98 -12.46
N SER A 248 9.83 -4.57 -11.63
CA SER A 248 11.23 -4.50 -12.01
C SER A 248 11.72 -5.85 -12.54
N LYS A 249 12.64 -5.84 -13.51
CA LYS A 249 13.29 -7.07 -14.03
C LYS A 249 14.55 -7.45 -13.26
N GLU A 250 15.08 -6.54 -12.45
CA GLU A 250 16.33 -6.70 -11.71
C GLU A 250 16.11 -7.38 -10.36
N MET A 251 17.19 -7.85 -9.73
CA MET A 251 17.12 -8.29 -8.34
C MET A 251 16.72 -7.11 -7.44
N LEU A 252 15.80 -7.34 -6.50
CA LEU A 252 15.38 -6.29 -5.58
C LEU A 252 16.33 -6.22 -4.38
N PRO A 253 16.59 -5.03 -3.82
CA PRO A 253 17.31 -4.90 -2.55
C PRO A 253 16.64 -5.71 -1.43
N HIS A 254 17.42 -6.13 -0.43
CA HIS A 254 16.92 -6.91 0.71
C HIS A 254 15.68 -6.29 1.37
N GLU A 255 15.71 -4.97 1.65
CA GLU A 255 14.59 -4.23 2.24
C GLU A 255 13.29 -4.43 1.43
N MET A 256 13.39 -4.36 0.10
CA MET A 256 12.25 -4.49 -0.79
C MET A 256 11.75 -5.93 -0.86
N MET A 257 12.64 -6.91 -0.94
CA MET A 257 12.28 -8.34 -0.92
C MET A 257 11.47 -8.70 0.35
N VAL A 258 11.78 -8.10 1.49
CA VAL A 258 10.98 -8.23 2.72
C VAL A 258 9.65 -7.50 2.60
N LYS A 259 9.67 -6.22 2.20
CA LYS A 259 8.49 -5.34 2.23
C LYS A 259 7.42 -5.70 1.20
N ILE A 260 7.74 -6.38 0.10
CA ILE A 260 6.71 -6.83 -0.85
C ILE A 260 5.76 -7.88 -0.23
N GLY A 261 6.17 -8.58 0.83
CA GLY A 261 5.38 -9.61 1.48
C GLY A 261 5.14 -10.78 0.54
N ASN A 262 3.88 -11.09 0.23
CA ASN A 262 3.48 -12.11 -0.76
C ASN A 262 2.86 -11.51 -2.03
N ARG A 263 3.11 -10.23 -2.32
CA ARG A 263 2.62 -9.57 -3.53
C ARG A 263 3.45 -10.00 -4.74
N LEU A 264 2.79 -10.60 -5.72
CA LEU A 264 3.40 -11.07 -6.96
C LEU A 264 3.44 -9.98 -8.03
N TYR A 265 2.46 -9.08 -8.02
CA TYR A 265 2.34 -7.96 -8.95
C TYR A 265 1.49 -6.86 -8.33
N GLY A 266 1.96 -5.61 -8.39
CA GLY A 266 1.24 -4.45 -7.90
C GLY A 266 1.14 -4.35 -6.37
N CYS A 267 0.45 -3.31 -5.89
CA CYS A 267 0.16 -3.11 -4.47
C CYS A 267 -1.07 -2.24 -4.28
N ASP A 268 -2.08 -2.75 -3.57
CA ASP A 268 -3.34 -2.01 -3.33
C ASP A 268 -3.41 -1.35 -1.94
N THR A 269 -2.34 -1.41 -1.12
CA THR A 269 -2.40 -1.00 0.30
C THR A 269 -2.94 0.41 0.47
N CYS A 270 -2.47 1.38 -0.34
CA CYS A 270 -2.89 2.78 -0.25
C CYS A 270 -4.35 3.02 -0.67
N GLN A 271 -4.93 2.13 -1.49
CA GLN A 271 -6.34 2.17 -1.89
C GLN A 271 -7.22 1.45 -0.86
N ILE A 272 -6.79 0.29 -0.34
CA ILE A 272 -7.52 -0.50 0.66
C ILE A 272 -7.79 0.31 1.93
N VAL A 273 -6.81 1.09 2.40
CA VAL A 273 -6.96 1.88 3.62
C VAL A 273 -7.72 3.19 3.42
N CYS A 274 -8.00 3.58 2.17
CA CYS A 274 -8.66 4.84 1.82
C CYS A 274 -10.12 4.82 2.29
N PRO A 275 -10.57 5.81 3.11
CA PRO A 275 -11.97 5.89 3.53
C PRO A 275 -12.97 6.02 2.37
N LYS A 276 -12.56 6.65 1.26
CA LYS A 276 -13.40 6.85 0.07
C LYS A 276 -13.69 5.54 -0.69
N ASN A 277 -12.97 4.46 -0.38
CA ASN A 277 -13.22 3.12 -0.93
C ASN A 277 -14.05 2.23 0.00
N ARG A 278 -14.45 2.73 1.18
CA ARG A 278 -15.18 1.92 2.16
C ARG A 278 -16.51 1.47 1.57
N GLY A 279 -16.71 0.15 1.54
CA GLY A 279 -17.96 -0.46 1.06
C GLY A 279 -18.05 -0.64 -0.46
N LEU A 280 -17.13 -0.05 -1.23
CA LEU A 280 -17.21 -0.06 -2.70
C LEU A 280 -16.63 -1.35 -3.28
N ASN A 281 -17.39 -2.01 -4.15
CA ASN A 281 -17.01 -3.20 -4.92
C ASN A 281 -17.89 -3.30 -6.17
N TRP A 282 -17.28 -3.35 -7.35
CA TRP A 282 -17.99 -3.23 -8.63
C TRP A 282 -17.82 -4.48 -9.48
N THR A 283 -18.91 -5.16 -9.78
CA THR A 283 -18.88 -6.53 -10.34
C THR A 283 -19.66 -6.68 -11.65
N HIS A 284 -20.12 -5.57 -12.24
CA HIS A 284 -21.00 -5.58 -13.40
C HIS A 284 -20.27 -5.82 -14.74
N HIS A 285 -18.94 -5.65 -14.80
CA HIS A 285 -18.13 -6.06 -15.96
C HIS A 285 -17.60 -7.48 -15.78
N ALA A 286 -18.19 -8.43 -16.52
CA ALA A 286 -17.91 -9.86 -16.37
C ALA A 286 -16.45 -10.22 -16.70
N GLU A 287 -15.87 -9.57 -17.69
CA GLU A 287 -14.49 -9.78 -18.14
C GLU A 287 -13.44 -9.36 -17.11
N MET A 288 -13.81 -8.51 -16.14
CA MET A 288 -12.91 -8.05 -15.07
C MET A 288 -13.00 -8.88 -13.80
N GLN A 289 -13.84 -9.92 -13.78
CA GLN A 289 -13.98 -10.78 -12.62
C GLN A 289 -12.68 -11.56 -12.34
N PRO A 290 -12.24 -11.64 -11.07
CA PRO A 290 -11.04 -12.39 -10.74
C PRO A 290 -11.28 -13.90 -10.86
N ASP A 291 -10.36 -14.59 -11.54
CA ASP A 291 -10.12 -16.01 -11.32
C ASP A 291 -9.33 -16.17 -10.00
N PRO A 292 -9.88 -16.82 -8.96
CA PRO A 292 -9.19 -16.93 -7.67
C PRO A 292 -7.84 -17.64 -7.73
N GLU A 293 -7.66 -18.60 -8.64
CA GLU A 293 -6.41 -19.34 -8.80
C GLU A 293 -5.36 -18.56 -9.61
N GLN A 294 -5.77 -17.58 -10.41
CA GLN A 294 -4.84 -16.62 -11.03
C GLN A 294 -4.52 -15.44 -10.11
N ALA A 295 -5.52 -14.92 -9.42
CA ALA A 295 -5.36 -13.76 -8.55
C ALA A 295 -4.61 -14.08 -7.25
N LYS A 296 -4.72 -15.32 -6.76
CA LYS A 296 -4.03 -15.81 -5.55
C LYS A 296 -3.41 -17.20 -5.75
N PRO A 297 -2.43 -17.38 -6.65
CA PRO A 297 -1.87 -18.69 -6.96
C PRO A 297 -1.01 -19.23 -5.81
N LEU A 298 -0.91 -20.57 -5.73
CA LEU A 298 0.09 -21.24 -4.91
C LEU A 298 1.50 -20.84 -5.34
N LEU A 299 2.38 -20.58 -4.37
CA LEU A 299 3.72 -20.06 -4.64
C LEU A 299 4.67 -21.08 -5.26
N VAL A 300 4.73 -22.30 -4.70
CA VAL A 300 5.67 -23.33 -5.16
C VAL A 300 5.45 -23.72 -6.63
N PRO A 301 4.21 -23.94 -7.11
CA PRO A 301 3.97 -24.22 -8.53
C PRO A 301 4.43 -23.12 -9.49
N LEU A 302 4.52 -21.86 -9.05
CA LEU A 302 5.00 -20.76 -9.91
C LEU A 302 6.50 -20.89 -10.23
N LEU A 303 7.27 -21.59 -9.40
CA LEU A 303 8.71 -21.71 -9.54
C LEU A 303 9.14 -22.53 -10.76
N SER A 304 8.29 -23.40 -11.27
CA SER A 304 8.59 -24.31 -12.38
C SER A 304 7.80 -24.01 -13.66
N LEU A 305 7.02 -22.94 -13.70
CA LEU A 305 6.21 -22.61 -14.88
C LEU A 305 7.07 -22.41 -16.13
N SER A 306 6.77 -23.14 -17.20
CA SER A 306 7.27 -22.85 -18.53
C SER A 306 6.67 -21.54 -19.08
N ASN A 307 7.28 -20.97 -20.13
CA ASN A 307 6.71 -19.81 -20.81
C ASN A 307 5.32 -20.10 -21.41
N ARG A 308 5.10 -21.33 -21.89
CA ARG A 308 3.82 -21.78 -22.46
C ARG A 308 2.73 -21.83 -21.38
N GLU A 309 3.02 -22.45 -20.24
CA GLU A 309 2.08 -22.52 -19.11
C GLU A 309 1.79 -21.14 -18.53
N PHE A 310 2.82 -20.29 -18.39
CA PHE A 310 2.64 -18.91 -17.95
C PHE A 310 1.72 -18.13 -18.89
N LYS A 311 1.95 -18.18 -20.21
CA LYS A 311 1.09 -17.51 -21.19
C LYS A 311 -0.34 -18.05 -21.16
N SER A 312 -0.50 -19.37 -21.03
CA SER A 312 -1.83 -19.98 -20.95
C SER A 312 -2.61 -19.58 -19.70
N ARG A 313 -1.92 -19.43 -18.55
CA ARG A 313 -2.58 -19.17 -17.26
C ARG A 313 -2.72 -17.69 -16.93
N PHE A 314 -1.75 -16.87 -17.31
CA PHE A 314 -1.69 -15.45 -16.91
C PHE A 314 -1.68 -14.48 -18.10
N GLY A 315 -1.56 -14.98 -19.33
CA GLY A 315 -1.32 -14.14 -20.51
C GLY A 315 -2.43 -13.16 -20.86
N SER A 316 -3.65 -13.37 -20.35
CA SER A 316 -4.77 -12.44 -20.49
C SER A 316 -4.78 -11.32 -19.44
N SER A 317 -3.98 -11.43 -18.37
CA SER A 317 -3.91 -10.45 -17.29
C SER A 317 -2.89 -9.35 -17.62
N ALA A 318 -3.18 -8.13 -17.18
CA ALA A 318 -2.24 -7.01 -17.25
C ALA A 318 -0.89 -7.35 -16.63
N ALA A 319 -0.83 -8.24 -15.62
CA ALA A 319 0.42 -8.61 -14.97
C ALA A 319 1.41 -9.41 -15.86
N ALA A 320 0.96 -9.93 -17.00
CA ALA A 320 1.82 -10.71 -17.89
C ALA A 320 2.77 -9.88 -18.76
N TRP A 321 2.64 -8.56 -18.79
CA TRP A 321 3.38 -7.67 -19.70
C TRP A 321 4.91 -7.73 -19.56
N ARG A 322 5.43 -8.05 -18.37
CA ARG A 322 6.88 -8.26 -18.11
C ARG A 322 7.31 -9.73 -18.17
N GLY A 323 6.40 -10.63 -18.53
CA GLY A 323 6.61 -12.07 -18.52
C GLY A 323 6.74 -12.66 -17.11
N LYS A 324 7.09 -13.94 -17.02
CA LYS A 324 7.10 -14.69 -15.76
C LYS A 324 8.22 -14.31 -14.77
N LYS A 325 9.33 -13.73 -15.24
CA LYS A 325 10.55 -13.57 -14.42
C LYS A 325 10.30 -12.73 -13.15
N PRO A 326 9.70 -11.52 -13.21
CA PRO A 326 9.42 -10.74 -12.00
C PRO A 326 8.45 -11.45 -11.05
N ILE A 327 7.38 -12.06 -11.57
CA ILE A 327 6.39 -12.81 -10.79
C ILE A 327 7.06 -13.99 -10.06
N GLN A 328 7.94 -14.74 -10.74
CA GLN A 328 8.67 -15.86 -10.17
C GLN A 328 9.65 -15.38 -9.07
N ARG A 329 10.41 -14.30 -9.31
CA ARG A 329 11.26 -13.68 -8.28
C ARG A 329 10.43 -13.28 -7.04
N ASN A 330 9.28 -12.65 -7.25
CA ASN A 330 8.41 -12.23 -6.16
C ASN A 330 7.79 -13.42 -5.42
N ALA A 331 7.53 -14.53 -6.11
CA ALA A 331 7.08 -15.78 -5.49
C ALA A 331 8.18 -16.39 -4.59
N ILE A 332 9.43 -16.38 -5.06
CA ILE A 332 10.59 -16.80 -4.25
C ILE A 332 10.73 -15.92 -3.01
N ALA A 333 10.61 -14.60 -3.17
CA ALA A 333 10.64 -13.65 -2.06
C ALA A 333 9.53 -13.94 -1.03
N ALA A 334 8.30 -14.19 -1.52
CA ALA A 334 7.16 -14.54 -0.69
C ALA A 334 7.40 -15.82 0.13
N LEU A 335 7.98 -16.86 -0.48
CA LEU A 335 8.35 -18.09 0.23
C LEU A 335 9.39 -17.83 1.33
N GLY A 336 10.38 -16.98 1.06
CA GLY A 336 11.34 -16.50 2.06
C GLY A 336 10.66 -15.76 3.21
N ASN A 337 9.70 -14.88 2.90
CA ASN A 337 8.94 -14.11 3.88
C ASN A 337 8.01 -14.99 4.74
N PHE A 338 7.40 -16.02 4.15
CA PHE A 338 6.65 -17.05 4.89
C PHE A 338 7.55 -18.00 5.69
N ARG A 339 8.86 -17.99 5.44
CA ARG A 339 9.83 -18.96 5.95
C ARG A 339 9.40 -20.40 5.66
N ASP A 340 8.91 -20.63 4.45
CA ASP A 340 8.32 -21.90 4.05
C ASP A 340 9.39 -22.99 3.89
N ARG A 341 9.52 -23.87 4.88
CA ARG A 341 10.48 -24.98 4.86
C ARG A 341 10.18 -26.01 3.78
N GLN A 342 8.93 -26.14 3.34
CA GLN A 342 8.55 -27.09 2.29
C GLN A 342 9.05 -26.63 0.91
N ALA A 343 9.36 -25.34 0.75
CA ALA A 343 9.91 -24.80 -0.49
C ALA A 343 11.42 -25.01 -0.64
N VAL A 344 12.14 -25.41 0.42
CA VAL A 344 13.61 -25.55 0.40
C VAL A 344 14.11 -26.43 -0.76
N PRO A 345 13.53 -27.61 -1.06
CA PRO A 345 13.96 -28.43 -2.19
C PRO A 345 13.78 -27.73 -3.55
N ALA A 346 12.67 -27.00 -3.74
CA ALA A 346 12.42 -26.26 -4.98
C ALA A 346 13.40 -25.08 -5.14
N LEU A 347 13.71 -24.39 -4.04
CA LEU A 347 14.69 -23.30 -4.02
C LEU A 347 16.11 -23.79 -4.26
N GLU A 348 16.50 -24.95 -3.71
CA GLU A 348 17.77 -25.60 -4.02
C GLU A 348 17.88 -25.93 -5.51
N GLY A 349 16.80 -26.47 -6.10
CA GLY A 349 16.72 -26.72 -7.54
C GLY A 349 16.98 -25.46 -8.36
N LEU A 350 16.28 -24.36 -8.06
CA LEU A 350 16.48 -23.08 -8.75
C LEU A 350 17.91 -22.55 -8.59
N LEU A 351 18.44 -22.52 -7.36
CA LEU A 351 19.80 -22.06 -7.09
C LEU A 351 20.86 -22.89 -7.83
N ARG A 352 20.60 -24.17 -8.08
CA ARG A 352 21.54 -25.06 -8.76
C ARG A 352 21.46 -24.98 -10.27
N THR A 353 20.26 -24.86 -10.85
CA THR A 353 20.06 -25.12 -12.29
C THR A 353 19.38 -23.99 -13.08
N ASP A 354 18.83 -22.95 -12.45
CA ASP A 354 18.19 -21.88 -13.22
C ASP A 354 19.24 -21.06 -13.98
N GLU A 355 19.07 -20.93 -15.29
CA GLU A 355 20.00 -20.17 -16.15
C GLU A 355 20.04 -18.69 -15.81
N ARG A 356 18.97 -18.14 -15.21
CA ARG A 356 18.82 -16.71 -14.94
C ARG A 356 19.44 -16.38 -13.57
N PRO A 357 20.53 -15.61 -13.52
CA PRO A 357 21.21 -15.40 -12.26
C PRO A 357 20.40 -14.59 -11.22
N ASP A 358 19.46 -13.73 -11.61
CA ASP A 358 18.59 -13.06 -10.63
C ASP A 358 17.63 -14.04 -9.91
N ILE A 359 17.25 -15.13 -10.57
CA ILE A 359 16.41 -16.17 -9.97
C ILE A 359 17.23 -17.02 -9.00
N ARG A 360 18.47 -17.36 -9.37
CA ARG A 360 19.41 -18.02 -8.46
C ARG A 360 19.71 -17.16 -7.23
N ALA A 361 20.01 -15.88 -7.42
CA ALA A 361 20.24 -14.93 -6.34
C ALA A 361 19.01 -14.78 -5.43
N ALA A 362 17.80 -14.70 -5.99
CA ALA A 362 16.57 -14.69 -5.20
C ALA A 362 16.37 -15.99 -4.42
N ALA A 363 16.68 -17.15 -5.01
CA ALA A 363 16.58 -18.44 -4.34
C ALA A 363 17.56 -18.54 -3.15
N ALA A 364 18.81 -18.09 -3.33
CA ALA A 364 19.77 -17.95 -2.24
C ALA A 364 19.25 -17.03 -1.14
N TRP A 365 18.71 -15.85 -1.50
CA TRP A 365 18.10 -14.93 -0.53
C TRP A 365 16.98 -15.60 0.28
N ALA A 366 16.07 -16.31 -0.38
CA ALA A 366 14.94 -16.98 0.28
C ALA A 366 15.42 -18.11 1.20
N LEU A 367 16.41 -18.90 0.78
CA LEU A 367 17.04 -19.92 1.63
C LEU A 367 17.66 -19.30 2.88
N GLY A 368 18.34 -18.16 2.74
CA GLY A 368 18.87 -17.39 3.88
C GLY A 368 17.78 -16.92 4.85
N GLN A 369 16.63 -16.48 4.33
CA GLN A 369 15.49 -16.04 5.15
C GLN A 369 14.76 -17.21 5.85
N ILE A 370 14.62 -18.34 5.18
CA ILE A 370 14.04 -19.56 5.76
C ILE A 370 14.96 -20.12 6.85
N GLY A 371 16.26 -20.21 6.55
CA GLY A 371 17.30 -20.74 7.43
C GLY A 371 17.10 -22.22 7.77
N GLY A 372 17.74 -22.66 8.86
CA GLY A 372 17.75 -24.07 9.28
C GLY A 372 18.89 -24.90 8.67
N PRO A 373 19.08 -26.16 9.13
CA PRO A 373 20.23 -26.97 8.76
C PRO A 373 20.35 -27.23 7.25
N ASP A 374 19.24 -27.52 6.58
CA ASP A 374 19.22 -27.78 5.15
C ASP A 374 19.60 -26.55 4.33
N ALA A 375 18.98 -25.40 4.61
CA ALA A 375 19.31 -24.14 3.93
C ALA A 375 20.79 -23.77 4.13
N LYS A 376 21.33 -23.93 5.35
CA LYS A 376 22.76 -23.71 5.64
C LYS A 376 23.66 -24.61 4.81
N ARG A 377 23.34 -25.92 4.75
CA ARG A 377 24.08 -26.90 3.95
C ARG A 377 24.04 -26.54 2.46
N ILE A 378 22.87 -26.15 1.95
CA ILE A 378 22.68 -25.76 0.55
C ILE A 378 23.49 -24.51 0.21
N LEU A 379 23.40 -23.46 1.02
CA LEU A 379 24.12 -22.20 0.80
C LEU A 379 25.64 -22.41 0.83
N LYS A 380 26.15 -23.20 1.80
CA LYS A 380 27.57 -23.56 1.86
C LYS A 380 28.04 -24.31 0.62
N ALA A 381 27.22 -25.24 0.11
CA ALA A 381 27.53 -25.97 -1.12
C ALA A 381 27.43 -25.11 -2.39
N ALA A 382 26.53 -24.12 -2.40
CA ALA A 382 26.41 -23.18 -3.52
C ALA A 382 27.60 -22.22 -3.58
N LEU A 383 28.10 -21.74 -2.43
CA LEU A 383 29.22 -20.80 -2.37
C LEU A 383 30.51 -21.35 -2.99
N SER A 384 30.73 -22.66 -2.91
CA SER A 384 31.90 -23.32 -3.50
C SER A 384 31.80 -23.58 -4.99
N ARG A 385 30.61 -23.43 -5.59
CA ARG A 385 30.34 -23.78 -7.01
C ARG A 385 29.93 -22.59 -7.87
N GLU A 386 29.30 -21.57 -7.28
CA GLU A 386 28.79 -20.45 -8.04
C GLU A 386 29.92 -19.53 -8.54
N GLU A 387 29.91 -19.29 -9.84
CA GLU A 387 30.91 -18.48 -10.54
C GLU A 387 30.37 -17.09 -10.88
N GLU A 388 29.05 -16.93 -10.99
CA GLU A 388 28.42 -15.63 -11.27
C GLU A 388 28.57 -14.69 -10.06
N PRO A 389 29.28 -13.55 -10.19
CA PRO A 389 29.61 -12.68 -9.06
C PRO A 389 28.40 -12.24 -8.23
N LYS A 390 27.30 -11.82 -8.89
CA LYS A 390 26.11 -11.34 -8.17
C LYS A 390 25.38 -12.45 -7.41
N VAL A 391 25.42 -13.68 -7.91
CA VAL A 391 24.81 -14.82 -7.21
C VAL A 391 25.69 -15.25 -6.05
N LYS A 392 27.01 -15.27 -6.25
CA LYS A 392 27.98 -15.55 -5.19
C LYS A 392 27.84 -14.57 -4.03
N GLU A 393 27.72 -13.27 -4.31
CA GLU A 393 27.44 -12.24 -3.30
C GLU A 393 26.11 -12.52 -2.58
N ALA A 394 25.03 -12.82 -3.32
CA ALA A 394 23.73 -13.13 -2.73
C ALA A 394 23.80 -14.38 -1.82
N VAL A 395 24.57 -15.40 -2.19
CA VAL A 395 24.82 -16.61 -1.38
C VAL A 395 25.60 -16.27 -0.13
N MET A 396 26.67 -15.46 -0.21
CA MET A 396 27.43 -15.02 0.97
C MET A 396 26.53 -14.29 1.96
N GLN A 397 25.79 -13.29 1.50
CA GLN A 397 24.86 -12.55 2.36
C GLN A 397 23.73 -13.45 2.91
N ALA A 398 23.29 -14.46 2.14
CA ALA A 398 22.30 -15.42 2.60
C ALA A 398 22.86 -16.37 3.66
N GLN A 399 24.12 -16.80 3.51
CA GLN A 399 24.82 -17.61 4.49
C GLN A 399 25.00 -16.82 5.78
N GLU A 400 25.46 -15.57 5.71
CA GLU A 400 25.53 -14.66 6.86
C GLU A 400 24.17 -14.54 7.53
N ARG A 401 23.08 -14.31 6.80
CA ARG A 401 21.72 -14.28 7.39
C ARG A 401 21.29 -15.60 8.03
N ALA A 402 21.62 -16.73 7.40
CA ALA A 402 21.29 -18.05 7.92
C ALA A 402 22.11 -18.40 9.16
N GLU A 403 23.36 -17.93 9.23
CA GLU A 403 24.30 -18.09 10.34
C GLU A 403 24.00 -17.12 11.49
N ALA A 404 23.64 -15.88 11.18
CA ALA A 404 23.35 -14.78 12.09
C ALA A 404 22.06 -14.94 12.91
N GLN A 405 21.47 -16.14 13.00
CA GLN A 405 20.22 -16.31 13.73
C GLN A 405 20.20 -17.57 14.59
N HIS A 406 20.53 -17.39 15.87
CA HIS A 406 19.50 -17.27 16.93
C HIS A 406 19.97 -16.28 18.00
N GLU A 407 19.39 -15.08 18.05
CA GLU A 407 19.51 -14.28 19.27
C GLU A 407 18.70 -15.01 20.36
N PRO A 408 19.29 -15.41 21.48
CA PRO A 408 18.54 -16.05 22.54
C PRO A 408 17.54 -15.04 23.12
N LEU A 409 16.26 -15.39 23.04
CA LEU A 409 15.24 -14.74 23.86
C LEU A 409 15.13 -15.55 25.14
N TYR A 410 15.71 -15.01 26.19
CA TYR A 410 15.76 -15.64 27.49
C TYR A 410 14.37 -15.63 28.10
N VAL A 411 13.90 -16.79 28.56
CA VAL A 411 12.56 -16.93 29.16
C VAL A 411 12.61 -17.55 30.55
N GLN A 412 11.69 -17.12 31.40
CA GLN A 412 11.47 -17.67 32.73
C GLN A 412 10.00 -17.51 33.12
N GLU A 413 9.41 -18.59 33.60
CA GLU A 413 8.07 -18.57 34.19
C GLU A 413 8.13 -18.20 35.67
N MET A 414 7.07 -17.53 36.14
CA MET A 414 6.81 -17.32 37.56
C MET A 414 5.31 -17.44 37.86
N GLU A 415 5.00 -17.90 39.06
CA GLU A 415 3.65 -17.82 39.61
C GLU A 415 3.36 -16.40 40.09
N SER A 416 2.11 -15.96 39.95
CA SER A 416 1.67 -14.65 40.45
C SER A 416 0.20 -14.67 40.88
N PRO A 417 -0.26 -13.67 41.65
CA PRO A 417 -1.68 -13.49 41.95
C PRO A 417 -2.59 -13.30 40.71
N LEU A 418 -2.01 -13.11 39.53
CA LEU A 418 -2.72 -12.94 38.25
C LEU A 418 -2.73 -14.23 37.40
N GLY A 419 -2.23 -15.34 37.95
CA GLY A 419 -1.91 -16.58 37.23
C GLY A 419 -0.45 -16.64 36.78
N PRO A 420 -0.09 -17.66 35.97
CA PRO A 420 1.28 -17.82 35.48
C PRO A 420 1.70 -16.63 34.60
N LEU A 421 2.93 -16.17 34.79
CA LEU A 421 3.56 -15.13 33.96
C LEU A 421 4.81 -15.69 33.30
N THR A 422 4.99 -15.38 32.02
CA THR A 422 6.24 -15.66 31.31
C THR A 422 6.98 -14.35 31.08
N LEU A 423 8.18 -14.26 31.66
CA LEU A 423 9.11 -13.15 31.47
C LEU A 423 10.03 -13.47 30.29
N ALA A 424 10.28 -12.48 29.43
CA ALA A 424 11.17 -12.61 28.29
C ALA A 424 12.19 -11.45 28.26
N ALA A 425 13.47 -11.76 28.07
CA ALA A 425 14.56 -10.78 27.97
C ALA A 425 15.47 -11.05 26.76
N THR A 426 16.02 -9.99 26.19
CA THR A 426 17.06 -10.04 25.15
C THR A 426 18.45 -9.90 25.77
N ALA A 427 19.48 -9.76 24.93
CA ALA A 427 20.83 -9.33 25.29
C ALA A 427 20.86 -8.05 26.17
N THR A 428 19.94 -7.13 25.93
CA THR A 428 20.02 -5.73 26.39
C THR A 428 19.06 -5.40 27.53
N GLY A 429 17.99 -6.17 27.74
CA GLY A 429 17.04 -5.91 28.81
C GLY A 429 15.78 -6.77 28.78
N LEU A 430 14.85 -6.48 29.69
CA LEU A 430 13.55 -7.12 29.75
C LEU A 430 12.70 -6.67 28.54
N PHE A 431 12.26 -7.63 27.73
CA PHE A 431 11.62 -7.40 26.44
C PHE A 431 10.10 -7.51 26.52
N ALA A 432 9.58 -8.51 27.24
CA ALA A 432 8.14 -8.71 27.37
C ALA A 432 7.75 -9.42 28.67
N ILE A 433 6.52 -9.16 29.11
CA ILE A 433 5.80 -9.93 30.13
C ILE A 433 4.49 -10.39 29.50
N GLU A 434 4.28 -11.69 29.42
CA GLU A 434 3.05 -12.28 28.87
C GLU A 434 2.30 -13.05 29.96
N PHE A 435 0.96 -12.95 29.95
CA PHE A 435 0.08 -13.71 30.83
C PHE A 435 -0.13 -15.11 30.27
N GLY A 436 0.30 -16.14 31.00
CA GLY A 436 0.30 -17.54 30.58
C GLY A 436 1.64 -18.24 30.82
N ASP A 437 1.61 -19.57 30.81
CA ASP A 437 2.81 -20.42 30.82
C ASP A 437 3.60 -20.30 29.51
N ALA A 438 4.89 -20.65 29.52
CA ALA A 438 5.79 -20.44 28.40
C ALA A 438 5.38 -21.24 27.17
N LEU A 439 4.73 -22.39 27.33
CA LEU A 439 4.21 -23.18 26.21
C LEU A 439 3.09 -22.42 25.49
N SER A 440 2.13 -21.89 26.25
CA SER A 440 0.97 -21.15 25.71
C SER A 440 1.37 -19.85 25.00
N VAL A 441 2.42 -19.16 25.49
CA VAL A 441 2.82 -17.85 24.96
C VAL A 441 4.00 -17.91 23.99
N ALA A 442 4.69 -19.06 23.86
CA ALA A 442 5.92 -19.20 23.07
C ALA A 442 5.79 -18.64 21.64
N GLU A 443 4.74 -19.04 20.92
CA GLU A 443 4.54 -18.62 19.55
C GLU A 443 4.27 -17.11 19.45
N GLY A 444 3.54 -16.55 20.41
CA GLY A 444 3.30 -15.10 20.53
C GLY A 444 4.60 -14.32 20.76
N LEU A 445 5.39 -14.74 21.74
CA LEU A 445 6.68 -14.14 22.08
C LEU A 445 7.68 -14.20 20.92
N GLN A 446 7.84 -15.37 20.30
CA GLN A 446 8.74 -15.54 19.16
C GLN A 446 8.31 -14.66 17.99
N ARG A 447 7.01 -14.60 17.66
CA ARG A 447 6.51 -13.70 16.61
C ARG A 447 6.75 -12.23 16.94
N ARG A 448 6.59 -11.82 18.19
CA ARG A 448 6.84 -10.44 18.64
C ARG A 448 8.33 -10.10 18.49
N ALA A 449 9.21 -10.90 19.09
CA ALA A 449 10.65 -10.71 19.01
C ALA A 449 11.18 -10.75 17.57
N ALA A 450 10.61 -11.62 16.73
CA ALA A 450 11.01 -11.74 15.34
C ALA A 450 10.76 -10.51 14.47
N ARG A 451 9.84 -9.64 14.87
CA ARG A 451 9.62 -8.35 14.19
C ARG A 451 10.73 -7.34 14.45
N CYS A 452 11.45 -7.48 15.57
CA CYS A 452 12.44 -6.53 16.04
C CYS A 452 13.88 -7.03 15.82
N TYR A 453 14.14 -8.30 16.13
CA TYR A 453 15.49 -8.88 16.17
C TYR A 453 15.70 -10.01 15.15
N GLY A 454 14.69 -10.31 14.32
CA GLY A 454 14.73 -11.52 13.50
C GLY A 454 14.60 -12.80 14.33
N ARG A 455 15.03 -13.94 13.80
CA ARG A 455 14.71 -15.24 14.44
C ARG A 455 15.42 -15.38 15.79
N VAL A 456 14.61 -15.46 16.84
CA VAL A 456 15.05 -15.78 18.21
C VAL A 456 14.78 -17.24 18.55
N VAL A 457 15.54 -17.79 19.49
CA VAL A 457 15.24 -19.07 20.14
C VAL A 457 14.92 -18.80 21.60
N LEU A 458 13.80 -19.37 22.06
CA LEU A 458 13.46 -19.31 23.48
C LEU A 458 14.45 -20.18 24.23
N GLN A 459 15.18 -19.56 25.16
CA GLN A 459 16.16 -20.24 25.98
C GLN A 459 15.82 -20.00 27.44
N ARG A 460 15.64 -21.07 28.22
CA ARG A 460 15.44 -20.92 29.66
C ARG A 460 16.73 -20.40 30.30
N HIS A 461 16.66 -19.27 30.99
CA HIS A 461 17.85 -18.67 31.62
C HIS A 461 17.49 -17.89 32.89
N PRO A 462 17.24 -18.60 34.00
CA PRO A 462 16.72 -18.01 35.24
C PRO A 462 17.57 -16.85 35.77
N GLU A 463 18.90 -16.96 35.70
CA GLU A 463 19.81 -15.94 36.26
C GLU A 463 19.61 -14.54 35.64
N ARG A 464 19.29 -14.49 34.34
CA ARG A 464 19.11 -13.22 33.61
C ARG A 464 17.79 -12.54 33.95
N LEU A 465 16.77 -13.34 34.26
CA LEU A 465 15.44 -12.87 34.60
C LEU A 465 15.21 -12.80 36.12
N GLN A 466 16.19 -13.22 36.93
CA GLN A 466 16.10 -13.27 38.38
C GLN A 466 15.80 -11.90 39.00
N ALA A 467 16.40 -10.83 38.47
CA ALA A 467 16.13 -9.47 38.94
C ALA A 467 14.66 -9.07 38.66
N ALA A 468 14.18 -9.29 37.44
CA ALA A 468 12.80 -8.99 37.07
C ALA A 468 11.80 -9.82 37.88
N LYS A 469 12.05 -11.12 38.02
CA LYS A 469 11.24 -12.03 38.84
C LYS A 469 11.16 -11.56 40.30
N ARG A 470 12.31 -11.30 40.94
CA ARG A 470 12.37 -10.83 42.34
C ARG A 470 11.60 -9.54 42.53
N GLN A 471 11.76 -8.57 41.64
CA GLN A 471 11.05 -7.29 41.76
C GLN A 471 9.54 -7.45 41.56
N LEU A 472 9.10 -8.33 40.66
CA LEU A 472 7.68 -8.65 40.51
C LEU A 472 7.13 -9.35 41.77
N GLU A 473 7.89 -10.26 42.38
CA GLU A 473 7.52 -10.90 43.65
C GLU A 473 7.37 -9.87 44.79
N GLU A 474 8.33 -8.93 44.92
CA GLU A 474 8.25 -7.81 45.88
C GLU A 474 7.06 -6.89 45.60
N TYR A 475 6.75 -6.63 44.32
CA TYR A 475 5.60 -5.82 43.91
C TYR A 475 4.29 -6.52 44.30
N PHE A 476 4.13 -7.81 44.00
CA PHE A 476 2.95 -8.58 44.39
C PHE A 476 2.83 -8.80 45.90
N ALA A 477 3.94 -8.70 46.64
CA ALA A 477 3.93 -8.68 48.11
C ALA A 477 3.61 -7.29 48.71
N GLY A 478 3.47 -6.26 47.87
CA GLY A 478 3.22 -4.87 48.31
C GLY A 478 4.44 -4.18 48.93
N THR A 479 5.64 -4.77 48.85
CA THR A 479 6.88 -4.22 49.41
C THR A 479 7.66 -3.38 48.41
N ARG A 480 7.33 -3.44 47.11
CA ARG A 480 7.92 -2.61 46.04
C ARG A 480 6.88 -1.70 45.40
N ARG A 481 7.28 -0.46 45.15
CA ARG A 481 6.47 0.57 44.47
C ARG A 481 7.03 1.00 43.11
N GLU A 482 8.32 0.83 42.89
CA GLU A 482 9.03 1.22 41.66
C GLU A 482 9.91 0.08 41.16
N PHE A 483 10.09 -0.03 39.84
CA PHE A 483 10.95 -1.04 39.22
C PHE A 483 12.27 -0.42 38.78
N ASP A 484 13.38 -1.10 39.10
CA ASP A 484 14.73 -0.73 38.66
C ASP A 484 15.26 -1.85 37.76
N LEU A 485 14.87 -1.80 36.48
CA LEU A 485 15.16 -2.82 35.50
C LEU A 485 15.55 -2.16 34.18
N THR A 486 16.59 -2.68 33.53
CA THR A 486 16.89 -2.31 32.14
C THR A 486 15.82 -2.89 31.22
N LEU A 487 15.07 -2.02 30.55
CA LEU A 487 13.97 -2.41 29.66
C LEU A 487 14.39 -2.32 28.20
N ASP A 488 14.07 -3.35 27.42
CA ASP A 488 14.28 -3.38 25.97
C ASP A 488 12.93 -3.21 25.26
N ILE A 489 12.39 -1.99 25.33
CA ILE A 489 11.06 -1.67 24.83
C ILE A 489 11.11 -1.32 23.34
N GLN A 490 10.46 -2.15 22.53
CA GLN A 490 10.36 -1.97 21.08
C GLN A 490 8.98 -1.44 20.66
N GLY A 491 8.97 -0.29 19.97
CA GLY A 491 7.75 0.33 19.44
C GLY A 491 8.02 1.57 18.59
N THR A 492 6.98 2.12 17.99
CA THR A 492 7.08 3.39 17.24
C THR A 492 7.53 4.53 18.17
N PRO A 493 8.08 5.64 17.64
CA PRO A 493 8.43 6.81 18.47
C PRO A 493 7.29 7.27 19.36
N PHE A 494 6.06 7.34 18.82
CA PHE A 494 4.85 7.68 19.57
C PHE A 494 4.56 6.67 20.69
N GLN A 495 4.65 5.36 20.42
CA GLN A 495 4.41 4.34 21.44
C GLN A 495 5.41 4.44 22.59
N ARG A 496 6.70 4.61 22.28
CA ARG A 496 7.75 4.76 23.30
C ARG A 496 7.53 6.01 24.16
N GLN A 497 7.09 7.11 23.56
CA GLN A 497 6.73 8.32 24.29
C GLN A 497 5.55 8.09 25.24
N VAL A 498 4.50 7.38 24.79
CA VAL A 498 3.36 7.00 25.65
C VAL A 498 3.83 6.11 26.79
N TRP A 499 4.60 5.05 26.51
CA TRP A 499 5.05 4.11 27.53
C TRP A 499 5.96 4.76 28.58
N GLN A 500 6.78 5.73 28.18
CA GLN A 500 7.54 6.56 29.12
C GLN A 500 6.60 7.37 30.03
N ALA A 501 5.59 8.04 29.46
CA ALA A 501 4.62 8.77 30.27
C ALA A 501 3.79 7.86 31.22
N LEU A 502 3.64 6.57 30.88
CA LEU A 502 3.00 5.60 31.78
C LEU A 502 3.89 5.31 33.00
N THR A 503 5.21 5.25 32.86
CA THR A 503 6.11 4.98 34.01
C THR A 503 6.11 6.12 35.03
N ASP A 504 5.68 7.31 34.62
CA ASP A 504 5.57 8.49 35.49
C ASP A 504 4.30 8.49 36.35
N ILE A 505 3.38 7.54 36.15
CA ILE A 505 2.18 7.40 37.00
C ILE A 505 2.59 6.73 38.32
N PRO A 506 2.47 7.37 39.49
CA PRO A 506 2.90 6.79 40.76
C PRO A 506 2.09 5.55 41.17
N TYR A 507 2.68 4.72 42.04
CA TYR A 507 2.00 3.58 42.66
C TYR A 507 0.79 4.06 43.48
N GLY A 508 -0.38 3.45 43.26
CA GLY A 508 -1.61 3.84 43.96
C GLY A 508 -2.31 5.06 43.36
N GLU A 509 -1.82 5.58 42.22
CA GLU A 509 -2.47 6.65 41.48
C GLU A 509 -2.95 6.19 40.11
N THR A 510 -3.96 6.90 39.59
CA THR A 510 -4.48 6.69 38.23
C THR A 510 -4.36 7.96 37.38
N ARG A 511 -4.32 7.78 36.06
CA ARG A 511 -4.46 8.87 35.08
C ARG A 511 -5.49 8.50 34.04
N SER A 512 -6.18 9.49 33.49
CA SER A 512 -7.03 9.30 32.33
C SER A 512 -6.22 9.23 31.04
N TYR A 513 -6.78 8.61 30.00
CA TYR A 513 -6.18 8.66 28.65
C TYR A 513 -5.92 10.09 28.17
N LYS A 514 -6.77 11.06 28.58
CA LYS A 514 -6.59 12.48 28.26
C LYS A 514 -5.37 13.06 28.95
N GLN A 515 -5.18 12.77 30.24
CA GLN A 515 -4.01 13.25 30.99
C GLN A 515 -2.69 12.71 30.42
N ILE A 516 -2.68 11.47 29.94
CA ILE A 516 -1.50 10.92 29.25
C ILE A 516 -1.27 11.62 27.90
N ALA A 517 -2.33 11.89 27.13
CA ALA A 517 -2.24 12.63 25.88
C ALA A 517 -1.70 14.05 26.10
N GLU A 518 -2.10 14.72 27.18
CA GLU A 518 -1.56 16.01 27.60
C GLU A 518 -0.09 15.92 28.04
N ALA A 519 0.27 14.91 28.84
CA ALA A 519 1.63 14.72 29.32
C ALA A 519 2.65 14.50 28.19
N ILE A 520 2.25 13.87 27.08
CA ILE A 520 3.10 13.70 25.89
C ILE A 520 3.05 14.89 24.93
N GLY A 521 2.37 15.98 25.29
CA GLY A 521 2.27 17.19 24.46
C GLY A 521 1.33 17.06 23.26
N ASN A 522 0.42 16.09 23.25
CA ASN A 522 -0.56 15.90 22.17
C ASN A 522 -1.97 15.61 22.70
N PRO A 523 -2.70 16.63 23.21
CA PRO A 523 -4.02 16.45 23.83
C PRO A 523 -5.07 15.81 22.91
N GLY A 524 -4.93 15.95 21.58
CA GLY A 524 -5.84 15.36 20.60
C GLY A 524 -5.64 13.85 20.39
N ALA A 525 -4.56 13.27 20.90
CA ALA A 525 -4.16 11.88 20.64
C ALA A 525 -4.79 10.82 21.58
N VAL A 526 -5.85 11.15 22.34
CA VAL A 526 -6.46 10.27 23.36
C VAL A 526 -6.71 8.84 22.85
N ARG A 527 -7.28 8.69 21.65
CA ARG A 527 -7.55 7.37 21.05
C ARG A 527 -6.26 6.63 20.66
N ALA A 528 -5.26 7.34 20.17
CA ALA A 528 -3.97 6.77 19.80
C ALA A 528 -3.19 6.32 21.05
N VAL A 529 -3.27 7.09 22.15
CA VAL A 529 -2.75 6.69 23.46
C VAL A 529 -3.40 5.39 23.93
N GLY A 530 -4.72 5.25 23.80
CA GLY A 530 -5.41 3.98 24.09
C GLY A 530 -4.88 2.80 23.27
N GLY A 531 -4.61 3.02 21.98
CA GLY A 531 -3.98 2.02 21.11
C GLY A 531 -2.55 1.66 21.51
N ALA A 532 -1.75 2.62 21.97
CA ALA A 532 -0.39 2.39 22.46
C ALA A 532 -0.39 1.66 23.81
N ASN A 533 -1.31 2.02 24.72
CA ASN A 533 -1.51 1.36 26.00
C ASN A 533 -1.80 -0.14 25.83
N ASN A 534 -2.70 -0.48 24.90
CA ASN A 534 -3.06 -1.86 24.59
C ASN A 534 -1.92 -2.68 23.95
N ARG A 535 -0.85 -2.02 23.46
CA ARG A 535 0.30 -2.68 22.82
C ARG A 535 1.53 -2.73 23.71
N ASN A 536 1.42 -2.29 24.96
CA ASN A 536 2.51 -2.32 25.93
C ASN A 536 3.07 -3.76 26.10
N PRO A 537 4.35 -4.02 25.78
CA PRO A 537 4.94 -5.34 25.92
C PRO A 537 5.30 -5.72 27.37
N LEU A 538 5.39 -4.74 28.28
CA LEU A 538 5.87 -4.91 29.66
C LEU A 538 4.78 -4.48 30.64
N SER A 539 3.62 -5.13 30.55
CA SER A 539 2.51 -4.90 31.50
C SER A 539 3.01 -5.07 32.94
N ILE A 540 2.40 -4.34 33.89
CA ILE A 540 2.79 -4.24 35.32
C ILE A 540 3.99 -3.31 35.54
N ILE A 541 5.12 -3.54 34.85
CA ILE A 541 6.33 -2.69 34.97
C ILE A 541 6.11 -1.34 34.33
N VAL A 542 5.60 -1.33 33.09
CA VAL A 542 5.03 -0.14 32.45
C VAL A 542 3.54 -0.15 32.82
N PRO A 543 3.07 0.70 33.74
CA PRO A 543 1.84 0.46 34.49
C PRO A 543 0.58 0.90 33.73
N CYS A 544 0.32 0.26 32.59
CA CYS A 544 -0.84 0.49 31.74
C CYS A 544 -2.19 0.25 32.43
N HIS A 545 -2.21 -0.50 33.55
CA HIS A 545 -3.40 -0.73 34.37
C HIS A 545 -3.84 0.51 35.15
N ARG A 546 -2.92 1.46 35.42
CA ARG A 546 -3.22 2.74 36.09
C ARG A 546 -3.95 3.75 35.20
N VAL A 547 -4.15 3.44 33.91
CA VAL A 547 -4.85 4.33 32.97
C VAL A 547 -6.35 4.01 32.94
N ILE A 548 -7.20 4.98 33.26
CA ILE A 548 -8.66 4.82 33.34
C ILE A 548 -9.42 5.82 32.45
N GLY A 549 -10.75 5.72 32.43
CA GLY A 549 -11.63 6.67 31.76
C GLY A 549 -11.59 8.04 32.42
N ALA A 550 -11.90 9.10 31.67
CA ALA A 550 -11.95 10.46 32.22
C ALA A 550 -13.08 10.64 33.25
N ASP A 551 -14.08 9.76 33.19
CA ASP A 551 -15.21 9.61 34.13
C ASP A 551 -14.88 8.73 35.34
N GLY A 552 -13.64 8.24 35.45
CA GLY A 552 -13.20 7.31 36.50
C GLY A 552 -13.54 5.85 36.22
N GLN A 553 -14.22 5.52 35.11
CA GLN A 553 -14.56 4.14 34.80
C GLN A 553 -13.35 3.33 34.33
N LEU A 554 -13.33 2.05 34.68
CA LEU A 554 -12.31 1.14 34.17
C LEU A 554 -12.61 0.80 32.70
N VAL A 555 -11.69 1.21 31.82
CA VAL A 555 -11.72 0.90 30.39
C VAL A 555 -10.65 -0.12 30.05
N GLY A 556 -10.94 -0.97 29.05
CA GLY A 556 -10.22 -2.19 28.64
C GLY A 556 -8.71 -2.28 28.93
N TYR A 557 -8.26 -3.48 29.29
CA TYR A 557 -6.87 -3.81 29.61
C TYR A 557 -6.37 -4.97 28.77
N GLY A 558 -5.14 -4.88 28.25
CA GLY A 558 -4.56 -5.91 27.38
C GLY A 558 -4.49 -7.30 28.01
N GLY A 559 -4.37 -7.40 29.34
CA GLY A 559 -4.37 -8.66 30.09
C GLY A 559 -5.75 -9.14 30.57
N GLY A 560 -6.83 -8.40 30.30
CA GLY A 560 -8.17 -8.67 30.83
C GLY A 560 -8.55 -7.82 32.03
N MET A 561 -9.84 -7.51 32.17
CA MET A 561 -10.34 -6.60 33.20
C MET A 561 -10.15 -7.14 34.62
N ASP A 562 -10.24 -8.46 34.79
CA ASP A 562 -9.95 -9.18 36.03
C ASP A 562 -8.57 -8.80 36.59
N LYS A 563 -7.53 -8.82 35.74
CA LYS A 563 -6.15 -8.54 36.16
C LYS A 563 -5.94 -7.06 36.47
N LYS A 564 -6.58 -6.18 35.71
CA LYS A 564 -6.54 -4.74 35.98
C LYS A 564 -7.12 -4.41 37.34
N VAL A 565 -8.27 -4.97 37.69
CA VAL A 565 -8.90 -4.80 39.01
C VAL A 565 -7.99 -5.32 40.11
N THR A 566 -7.43 -6.53 39.96
CA THR A 566 -6.50 -7.10 40.95
C THR A 566 -5.27 -6.22 41.16
N LEU A 567 -4.65 -5.72 40.07
CA LEU A 567 -3.50 -4.83 40.16
C LEU A 567 -3.83 -3.50 40.84
N LEU A 568 -4.97 -2.88 40.51
CA LEU A 568 -5.39 -1.63 41.15
C LEU A 568 -5.71 -1.82 42.64
N HIS A 569 -6.38 -2.91 43.01
CA HIS A 569 -6.63 -3.25 44.42
C HIS A 569 -5.34 -3.51 45.20
N LEU A 570 -4.38 -4.22 44.59
CA LEU A 570 -3.05 -4.42 45.17
C LEU A 570 -2.37 -3.08 45.48
N GLU A 571 -2.54 -2.10 44.59
CA GLU A 571 -2.01 -0.74 44.78
C GLU A 571 -2.84 0.15 45.73
N GLY A 572 -3.93 -0.37 46.30
CA GLY A 572 -4.81 0.39 47.19
C GLY A 572 -5.78 1.34 46.48
N VAL A 573 -5.94 1.23 45.15
CA VAL A 573 -6.89 2.04 44.38
C VAL A 573 -8.28 1.44 44.47
N SER A 574 -9.23 2.20 45.03
CA SER A 574 -10.65 1.82 45.10
C SER A 574 -11.28 1.93 43.71
N CYS A 575 -11.63 0.81 43.09
CA CYS A 575 -12.37 0.81 41.84
C CYS A 575 -13.87 0.75 42.15
N GLY A 576 -14.65 1.77 41.75
CA GLY A 576 -16.11 1.71 41.82
C GLY A 576 -16.62 0.51 41.02
N GLN A 577 -17.52 -0.28 41.61
CA GLN A 577 -18.18 -1.41 40.94
C GLN A 577 -18.95 -0.95 39.70
#